data_AF-A0A9X3XL84-F1
#
_entry.id   AF-A0A9X3XL84-F1
#
_cell.length_a   1.000
_cell.length_b   1.000
_cell.length_c   1.000
_cell.angle_alpha   90.00
_cell.angle_beta   90.00
_cell.angle_gamma   90.00
#
_symmetry.space_group_name_H-M   'P 1'
#
loop_
_entity.id
_entity.type
_entity.pdbx_description
1 polymer ?
#
loop_
_entity_poly.entity_id
_entity_poly.type
_entity_poly.pdbx_seq_one_letter_code
_entity_poly.pdbx_strand_id
1 'polypeptide(L)' 'MNQLIKVNTNENDITLSGRELHEFLDIGTEYPKWFERMTEYGFIKGEDYLVHYYDKNSSKVKNDDAEKMSA' A
#
# COMPACT_ATOMS: atom_id res chain seq x y z
N MET A 1 -4.10 26.28 -10.82
CA MET A 1 -4.20 24.84 -11.12
C MET A 1 -4.53 24.16 -9.79
N ASN A 2 -5.69 23.51 -9.68
CA ASN A 2 -6.03 22.78 -8.45
C ASN A 2 -5.35 21.42 -8.53
N GLN A 3 -4.41 21.14 -7.64
CA GLN A 3 -3.84 19.79 -7.51
C GLN A 3 -4.96 18.86 -7.03
N LEU A 4 -5.39 17.97 -7.91
CA LEU A 4 -6.44 16.99 -7.64
C LEU A 4 -5.96 15.88 -6.70
N ILE A 5 -4.65 15.60 -6.70
CA ILE A 5 -3.99 14.68 -5.77
C ILE A 5 -2.61 15.21 -5.37
N LYS A 6 -2.19 14.91 -4.14
CA LYS A 6 -0.85 15.25 -3.66
C LYS A 6 0.16 14.20 -4.14
N VAL A 7 1.01 14.61 -5.08
CA VAL A 7 2.11 13.82 -5.61
C VAL A 7 3.42 14.45 -5.18
N ASN A 8 4.30 13.69 -4.54
CA ASN A 8 5.64 14.10 -4.19
C ASN A 8 6.62 13.41 -5.15
N THR A 9 7.16 14.18 -6.07
CA THR A 9 8.24 13.76 -6.98
C THR A 9 9.59 14.06 -6.32
N ASN A 10 10.36 13.03 -6.01
CA ASN A 10 11.81 13.13 -5.78
C ASN A 10 12.55 12.78 -7.08
N GLU A 11 13.86 13.09 -7.15
CA GLU A 11 14.68 13.04 -8.38
C GLU A 11 14.49 11.79 -9.27
N ASN A 12 14.15 10.63 -8.70
CA ASN A 12 13.84 9.41 -9.46
C ASN A 12 12.51 8.72 -9.09
N ASP A 13 11.81 9.21 -8.06
CA ASP A 13 10.70 8.49 -7.43
C ASP A 13 9.45 9.36 -7.32
N ILE A 14 8.32 8.79 -7.67
CA ILE A 14 7.02 9.42 -7.51
C ILE A 14 6.30 8.75 -6.35
N THR A 15 6.11 9.50 -5.28
CA THR A 15 5.39 9.03 -4.08
C THR A 15 4.06 9.76 -3.96
N LEU A 16 3.00 9.02 -3.69
CA LEU A 16 1.65 9.55 -3.58
C LEU A 16 0.83 8.70 -2.61
N SER A 17 -0.21 9.29 -2.03
CA SER A 17 -1.12 8.55 -1.15
C SER A 17 -1.98 7.62 -1.99
N GLY A 18 -1.81 6.30 -1.82
CA GLY A 18 -2.63 5.31 -2.53
C GLY A 18 -4.13 5.50 -2.27
N ARG A 19 -4.53 5.97 -1.08
CA ARG A 19 -5.93 6.25 -0.76
C ARG A 19 -6.49 7.41 -1.57
N GLU A 20 -5.74 8.51 -1.65
CA GLU A 20 -6.15 9.67 -2.45
C GLU A 20 -6.20 9.30 -3.94
N LEU A 21 -5.28 8.45 -4.42
CA LEU A 21 -5.33 7.93 -5.78
C LEU A 21 -6.58 7.08 -6.03
N HIS A 22 -6.92 6.18 -5.11
CA HIS A 22 -8.11 5.34 -5.21
C HIS A 22 -9.40 6.15 -5.24
N GLU A 23 -9.51 7.16 -4.37
CA GLU A 23 -10.65 8.09 -4.34
C GLU A 23 -10.70 8.95 -5.61
N PHE A 24 -9.55 9.43 -6.09
CA PHE A 24 -9.46 10.22 -7.31
C PHE A 24 -9.88 9.44 -8.56
N LEU A 25 -9.54 8.15 -8.63
CA LEU A 25 -9.93 7.26 -9.72
C LEU A 25 -11.38 6.77 -9.61
N ASP A 26 -12.09 7.11 -8.52
CA ASP A 26 -13.47 6.70 -8.22
C ASP A 26 -13.69 5.19 -8.39
N ILE A 27 -12.75 4.39 -7.87
CA ILE A 27 -12.80 2.94 -8.01
C ILE A 27 -13.83 2.39 -7.02
N GLY A 28 -14.90 1.78 -7.53
CA GLY A 28 -15.96 1.19 -6.71
C GLY A 28 -15.58 -0.09 -5.96
N THR A 29 -14.31 -0.51 -6.02
CA THR A 29 -13.80 -1.68 -5.29
C THR A 29 -13.23 -1.20 -3.95
N GLU A 30 -13.24 -2.04 -2.92
CA GLU A 30 -12.61 -1.67 -1.65
C GLU A 30 -11.10 -1.47 -1.82
N TYR A 31 -10.54 -0.41 -1.22
CA TYR A 31 -9.11 -0.08 -1.25
C TYR A 31 -8.17 -1.29 -1.08
N PRO A 32 -8.32 -2.18 -0.07
CA PRO A 32 -7.41 -3.32 0.08
C PRO A 32 -7.44 -4.24 -1.14
N LYS A 33 -8.62 -4.56 -1.68
CA LYS A 33 -8.77 -5.41 -2.87
C LYS A 33 -8.18 -4.76 -4.12
N TRP A 34 -8.34 -3.44 -4.25
CA TRP A 34 -7.72 -2.68 -5.33
C TRP A 34 -6.19 -2.65 -5.20
N PHE A 35 -5.68 -2.39 -3.99
CA PHE A 35 -4.26 -2.31 -3.74
C PHE A 35 -3.59 -3.67 -3.93
N GLU A 36 -4.21 -4.79 -3.53
CA GLU A 36 -3.71 -6.13 -3.85
C GLU A 36 -3.48 -6.32 -5.35
N ARG A 37 -4.39 -5.85 -6.21
CA ARG A 37 -4.17 -5.86 -7.67
C ARG A 37 -3.05 -4.91 -8.10
N MET A 38 -2.92 -3.75 -7.47
CA MET A 38 -1.79 -2.84 -7.74
C MET A 38 -0.45 -3.52 -7.52
N THR A 39 -0.36 -4.44 -6.54
CA THR A 39 0.90 -5.13 -6.25
C THR A 39 1.38 -6.03 -7.39
N GLU A 40 0.46 -6.54 -8.21
CA GLU A 40 0.80 -7.35 -9.40
C GLU A 40 1.48 -6.53 -10.52
N TYR A 41 1.36 -5.20 -10.49
CA TYR A 41 1.99 -4.31 -11.49
C TYR A 41 3.47 -4.01 -11.21
N GLY A 42 4.09 -4.73 -10.28
CA GLY A 42 5.52 -4.63 -10.00
C GLY A 42 5.86 -4.02 -8.64
N PHE A 43 4.92 -4.00 -7.68
CA PHE A 43 5.27 -3.70 -6.29
C PHE A 43 5.68 -5.00 -5.60
N ILE A 44 6.80 -4.96 -4.88
CA ILE A 44 7.33 -6.10 -4.16
C ILE A 44 6.95 -5.95 -2.68
N LYS A 45 6.28 -6.97 -2.13
CA LYS A 45 5.94 -7.03 -0.70
C LYS A 45 7.23 -7.02 0.13
N GLY A 46 7.33 -6.09 1.08
CA GLY A 46 8.51 -5.93 1.93
C GLY A 46 9.53 -4.90 1.43
N GLU A 47 9.47 -4.50 0.15
CA GLU A 47 10.30 -3.42 -0.41
C GLU A 47 9.45 -2.17 -0.69
N ASP A 48 8.40 -2.31 -1.50
CA ASP A 48 7.55 -1.18 -1.91
C ASP A 48 6.32 -1.00 -1.00
N TYR A 49 5.85 -2.07 -0.35
CA TYR A 49 4.69 -2.01 0.53
C TYR A 49 4.74 -3.02 1.68
N LEU A 50 4.11 -2.65 2.80
CA LEU A 50 3.93 -3.48 3.99
C LEU A 50 2.44 -3.59 4.31
N VAL A 51 2.01 -4.79 4.69
CA VAL A 51 0.63 -5.04 5.13
C VAL A 51 0.62 -5.13 6.65
N HIS A 52 -0.15 -4.26 7.29
CA HIS A 52 -0.28 -4.22 8.74
C HIS A 52 -1.64 -4.76 9.17
N TYR A 53 -1.65 -5.85 9.92
CA TYR A 53 -2.88 -6.41 10.48
C TYR A 53 -3.05 -5.96 11.92
N TYR A 54 -4.15 -5.24 12.19
CA TYR A 54 -4.55 -4.90 13.55
C TYR A 54 -5.34 -6.06 14.16
N ASP A 55 -4.68 -6.85 15.01
CA ASP A 55 -5.38 -7.80 15.87
C ASP A 55 -5.93 -7.07 17.09
N LYS A 56 -7.25 -6.87 17.12
CA LYS A 56 -7.97 -6.21 18.24
C LYS A 56 -7.87 -6.96 19.58
N ASN A 57 -7.30 -8.17 19.60
CA ASN A 57 -7.17 -9.04 20.77
C ASN A 57 -5.71 -9.25 21.21
N SER A 58 -4.73 -8.68 20.51
CA SER A 58 -3.31 -8.85 20.79
C SER A 58 -2.62 -7.50 20.66
N SER A 59 -2.09 -6.98 21.76
CA SER A 59 -1.25 -5.78 21.78
C SER A 59 0.10 -5.94 21.03
N LYS A 60 0.22 -6.94 20.15
CA LYS A 60 1.38 -7.23 19.32
C LYS A 60 0.96 -7.19 17.85
N VAL A 61 1.48 -6.20 17.15
CA VAL A 61 1.56 -6.16 15.69
C VAL A 61 2.29 -7.42 15.23
N LYS A 62 1.64 -8.28 14.45
CA LYS A 62 2.30 -9.38 13.75
C LYS A 62 2.65 -8.91 12.35
N ASN A 63 3.95 -8.77 12.08
CA ASN A 63 4.46 -8.60 10.72
C ASN A 63 4.71 -10.01 10.15
N ASP A 64 4.14 -10.29 8.97
CA ASP A 64 4.16 -11.60 8.32
C ASP A 64 5.54 -11.95 7.72
N ASP A 65 6.49 -11.01 7.72
CA ASP A 65 7.78 -11.12 7.04
C ASP A 65 8.82 -11.96 7.80
N ALA A 66 8.53 -12.42 9.01
CA ALA A 66 9.48 -13.19 9.83
C ALA A 66 9.44 -14.72 9.61
N GLU A 67 8.44 -15.26 8.90
CA GLU A 67 8.24 -16.73 8.85
C GLU A 67 8.66 -17.40 7.54
N LYS A 68 9.11 -16.65 6.53
CA LYS A 68 9.50 -17.18 5.20
C LYS A 68 11.01 -17.38 4.97
N MET A 69 11.86 -17.19 5.99
CA MET A 69 13.33 -17.38 5.87
C MET A 69 13.87 -18.65 6.56
N SER A 70 12.98 -19.54 7.00
CA SER A 70 13.36 -20.79 7.68
C SER A 70 12.72 -21.99 6.99
N ALA A 71 13.21 -22.34 5.80
CA ALA A 71 13.09 -23.68 5.21
C ALA A 71 14.33 -23.99 4.39
#